data_AF-A0A3A5AB13-F1
#
_entry.id   AF-A0A3A5AB13-F1
#
_cell.length_a   1.000
_cell.length_b   1.000
_cell.length_c   1.000
_cell.angle_alpha   90.00
_cell.angle_beta   90.00
_cell.angle_gamma   90.00
#
_symmetry.space_group_name_H-M   'P 1'
#
loop_
_entity.id
_entity.type
_entity.pdbx_description
1 polymer ?
#
loop_
_entity_poly.entity_id
_entity_poly.type
_entity_poly.pdbx_seq_one_letter_code
_entity_poly.pdbx_strand_id
1 'polypeptide(L)' 'MLTFRSMPLKQWIAQEGTTGRRRLFEAIKAEHPSFSQASLTNYIQGQRIPDFEVAKIISEVTKIPVFLLSWRFINKAGS' A
#
# COMPACT_ATOMS: atom_id res chain seq x y z
N MET A 1 -3.64 -10.92 -22.14
CA MET A 1 -3.87 -9.52 -21.75
C MET A 1 -4.03 -9.48 -20.23
N LEU A 2 -2.99 -9.10 -19.48
CA LEU A 2 -3.12 -8.87 -18.04
C LEU A 2 -3.82 -7.52 -17.87
N THR A 3 -5.12 -7.56 -17.59
CA THR A 3 -5.86 -6.38 -17.16
C THR A 3 -5.32 -5.97 -15.80
N PHE A 4 -4.30 -5.12 -15.77
CA PHE A 4 -3.87 -4.44 -14.55
C PHE A 4 -4.99 -3.50 -14.12
N ARG A 5 -5.99 -4.04 -13.41
CA ARG A 5 -6.95 -3.20 -12.68
C ARG A 5 -6.11 -2.45 -11.66
N SER A 6 -5.84 -1.17 -11.92
CA SER A 6 -5.14 -0.26 -11.03
C SER A 6 -5.96 -0.03 -9.76
N MET A 7 -5.99 -1.02 -8.87
CA MET A 7 -6.76 -0.97 -7.64
C MET A 7 -5.97 -0.15 -6.61
N PRO A 8 -6.57 0.91 -6.02
CA PRO A 8 -5.96 1.61 -4.89
C PRO A 8 -5.79 0.65 -3.71
N LEU A 9 -4.71 0.84 -2.95
CA LEU A 9 -4.47 0.10 -1.71
C LEU A 9 -5.69 0.13 -0.77
N LYS A 10 -6.40 1.26 -0.69
CA LYS A 10 -7.65 1.40 0.05
C LYS A 10 -8.75 0.43 -0.40
N GLN A 11 -8.93 0.24 -1.70
CA GLN A 11 -9.93 -0.71 -2.22
C GLN A 11 -9.50 -2.15 -2.00
N TRP A 12 -8.22 -2.47 -2.15
CA TRP A 12 -7.70 -3.81 -1.83
C TRP A 12 -7.95 -4.18 -0.36
N ILE A 13 -7.64 -3.26 0.56
CA ILE A 13 -7.93 -3.44 2.00
C ILE A 13 -9.43 -3.57 2.26
N ALA A 14 -10.29 -2.84 1.53
CA ALA A 14 -11.74 -2.97 1.66
C ALA A 14 -12.26 -4.34 1.18
N GLN A 15 -11.60 -4.96 0.20
CA GLN A 15 -11.94 -6.30 -0.30
C GLN A 15 -11.47 -7.42 0.64
N GLU A 16 -10.23 -7.33 1.11
CA GLU A 16 -9.64 -8.35 1.99
C GLU A 16 -10.04 -8.18 3.47
N GLY A 17 -10.55 -7.01 3.83
CA GLY A 17 -10.91 -6.64 5.19
C GLY A 17 -9.73 -6.67 6.16
N THR A 18 -10.03 -7.00 7.42
CA THR A 18 -9.05 -7.00 8.53
C THR A 18 -7.90 -7.98 8.29
N THR A 19 -8.16 -9.10 7.62
CA THR A 19 -7.15 -10.12 7.32
C THR A 19 -6.10 -9.60 6.35
N GLY A 20 -6.51 -8.95 5.25
CA GLY A 20 -5.56 -8.34 4.31
C GLY A 20 -4.72 -7.24 4.95
N ARG A 21 -5.37 -6.39 5.77
CA ARG A 21 -4.66 -5.37 6.54
C ARG A 21 -3.61 -5.96 7.47
N ARG A 22 -3.93 -7.04 8.18
CA ARG A 22 -2.99 -7.72 9.07
C ARG A 22 -1.83 -8.36 8.29
N ARG A 23 -2.12 -9.08 7.21
CA ARG A 23 -1.09 -9.69 6.36
C ARG A 23 -0.10 -8.66 5.83
N LEU A 24 -0.61 -7.53 5.36
CA LEU A 24 0.24 -6.44 4.87
C LEU A 24 1.08 -5.83 6.00
N PHE A 25 0.49 -5.63 7.17
CA PHE A 25 1.22 -5.11 8.34
C PHE A 25 2.36 -6.04 8.75
N GLU A 26 2.09 -7.34 8.89
CA GLU A 26 3.09 -8.34 9.28
C GLU A 26 4.21 -8.46 8.24
N ALA A 27 3.88 -8.42 6.94
CA ALA A 27 4.87 -8.46 5.88
C ALA A 27 5.82 -7.26 5.95
N ILE A 28 5.29 -6.05 6.17
CA ILE A 28 6.13 -4.85 6.32
C ILE A 28 6.94 -4.93 7.61
N LYS A 29 6.34 -5.40 8.71
CA LYS A 29 7.00 -5.48 10.02
C LYS A 29 8.13 -6.51 10.06
N ALA A 30 8.04 -7.57 9.26
CA ALA A 30 9.10 -8.57 9.13
C ALA A 30 10.41 -7.96 8.62
N GLU A 31 10.33 -7.01 7.69
CA GLU A 31 11.52 -6.31 7.14
C GLU A 31 11.81 -4.97 7.84
N HIS A 32 10.77 -4.33 8.38
CA HIS A 32 10.85 -3.05 9.07
C HIS A 32 10.27 -3.19 10.48
N PRO A 33 11.03 -3.67 11.48
CA PRO A 33 10.53 -3.94 12.83
C PRO A 33 10.00 -2.68 13.55
N SER A 34 10.51 -1.50 13.19
CA SER A 34 10.04 -0.20 13.70
C SER A 34 8.73 0.29 13.03
N PHE A 35 8.17 -0.46 12.08
CA PHE A 35 6.97 -0.08 11.37
C PHE A 35 5.73 -0.12 12.27
N SER A 36 4.91 0.93 12.19
CA SER A 36 3.75 1.13 13.06
C SER A 36 2.42 1.01 12.31
N GLN A 37 1.37 0.59 13.02
CA GLN A 37 0.02 0.54 12.43
C GLN A 37 -0.50 1.92 12.00
N ALA A 38 -0.05 2.98 12.67
CA ALA A 38 -0.35 4.36 12.26
C ALA A 38 0.23 4.65 10.88
N SER A 39 1.47 4.26 10.61
CA SER A 39 2.10 4.43 9.28
C SER A 39 1.34 3.69 8.19
N LEU A 40 0.93 2.44 8.45
CA LEU A 40 0.08 1.68 7.53
C LEU A 40 -1.26 2.38 7.27
N THR A 41 -1.88 2.93 8.30
CA THR A 41 -3.14 3.68 8.18
C THR A 41 -2.96 4.90 7.28
N ASN A 42 -1.87 5.65 7.47
CA ASN A 42 -1.55 6.82 6.66
C ASN A 42 -1.32 6.45 5.20
N TYR A 43 -0.71 5.30 4.91
CA TYR A 43 -0.56 4.79 3.54
C TYR A 43 -1.90 4.42 2.91
N ILE A 44 -2.75 3.70 3.65
CA ILE A 44 -4.09 3.29 3.17
C ILE A 44 -4.98 4.51 2.89
N GLN A 45 -4.93 5.52 3.75
CA GLN A 45 -5.71 6.76 3.61
C GLN A 45 -5.13 7.74 2.58
N GLY A 46 -3.93 7.46 2.10
CA GLY A 46 -3.26 8.32 1.14
C GLY A 46 -2.71 9.61 1.74
N GLN A 47 -2.36 9.61 3.03
CA GLN A 47 -1.83 10.75 3.80
C GLN A 47 -0.31 10.77 3.86
N ARG A 48 0.34 9.60 3.74
CA ARG A 48 1.80 9.46 3.68
C ARG A 48 2.17 8.61 2.47
N ILE A 49 3.31 8.92 1.86
CA ILE A 49 3.88 8.10 0.79
C ILE A 49 4.75 7.02 1.44
N PRO A 50 4.59 5.73 1.08
CA PRO A 50 5.49 4.69 1.55
C PRO A 50 6.88 4.89 0.94
N ASP A 51 7.90 4.66 1.75
CA ASP A 51 9.28 4.58 1.28
C ASP A 51 9.42 3.45 0.24
N PHE A 52 10.41 3.53 -0.65
CA PHE A 52 10.53 2.61 -1.78
C PHE A 52 10.54 1.12 -1.35
N GLU A 53 11.25 0.79 -0.27
CA GLU A 53 11.31 -0.57 0.28
C GLU A 53 9.93 -1.03 0.79
N VAL A 54 9.20 -0.18 1.49
CA VAL A 54 7.84 -0.49 1.93
C VAL A 54 6.88 -0.62 0.75
N ALA A 55 7.06 0.20 -0.30
CA ALA A 55 6.25 0.15 -1.51
C ALA A 55 6.47 -1.16 -2.30
N LYS A 56 7.69 -1.72 -2.31
CA LYS A 56 7.97 -3.05 -2.86
C LYS A 56 7.17 -4.13 -2.12
N ILE A 57 7.24 -4.13 -0.79
CA ILE A 57 6.50 -5.11 0.05
C ILE A 57 5.00 -5.01 -0.21
N ILE A 58 4.45 -3.79 -0.24
CA ILE A 58 3.04 -3.57 -0.60
C ILE A 58 2.74 -4.15 -1.99
N SER A 59 3.58 -3.88 -2.98
CA SER A 59 3.42 -4.41 -4.34
C SER A 59 3.47 -5.94 -4.39
N GLU A 60 4.35 -6.57 -3.64
CA GLU A 60 4.47 -8.03 -3.61
C GLU A 60 3.24 -8.70 -2.99
N VAL A 61 2.75 -8.14 -1.88
CA VAL A 61 1.58 -8.65 -1.14
C VAL A 61 0.29 -8.42 -1.91
N THR A 62 0.11 -7.22 -2.47
CA THR A 62 -1.16 -6.79 -3.09
C THR A 62 -1.21 -6.98 -4.59
N LYS A 63 -0.06 -7.26 -5.22
CA LYS A 63 0.15 -7.24 -6.69
C LYS A 63 -0.14 -5.89 -7.34
N ILE A 64 -0.20 -4.81 -6.55
CA ILE A 64 -0.31 -3.44 -7.04
C ILE A 64 1.09 -2.96 -7.45
N PRO A 65 1.34 -2.62 -8.73
CA PRO A 65 2.65 -2.16 -9.17
C PRO A 65 3.19 -0.98 -8.36
N VAL A 66 4.48 -1.04 -7.97
CA VAL A 66 5.15 0.00 -7.16
C VAL A 66 4.98 1.40 -7.76
N PHE A 67 5.11 1.54 -9.08
CA PHE A 67 4.95 2.84 -9.74
C PHE A 67 3.53 3.39 -9.65
N LEU A 68 2.50 2.54 -9.51
CA LEU A 68 1.12 2.98 -9.26
C LEU A 68 0.88 3.36 -7.80
N LEU A 69 1.66 2.80 -6.88
CA LEU A 69 1.70 3.32 -5.51
C LEU A 69 2.24 4.74 -5.60
N SER A 70 3.47 4.97 -6.10
CA SER A 70 4.08 6.30 -6.21
C SER A 70 3.27 7.31 -7.04
N TRP A 71 2.71 6.92 -8.19
CA TRP A 71 2.00 7.81 -9.12
C TRP A 71 0.63 8.29 -8.62
N ARG A 72 -0.06 7.49 -7.79
CA ARG A 72 -1.31 7.91 -7.15
C ARG A 72 -1.13 9.03 -6.13
N PHE A 73 0.09 9.27 -5.64
CA PHE A 73 0.37 10.33 -4.65
C PHE A 73 0.84 11.64 -5.28
N ILE A 74 1.49 11.60 -6.45
CA ILE A 74 1.92 12.80 -7.16
C ILE A 74 0.71 13.61 -7.67
N ASN A 75 -0.37 12.93 -8.07
CA ASN A 75 -1.57 13.59 -8.62
C ASN A 75 -2.58 14.06 -7.55
N LYS A 76 -2.29 13.92 -6.25
CA LYS A 76 -3.14 14.49 -5.18
C LYS A 76 -2.76 15.94 -4.84
N ALA A 77 -1.76 16.51 -5.52
CA ALA A 77 -1.35 17.91 -5.38
C ALA A 77 -2.15 18.89 -6.25
N GLY A 78 -3.22 18.45 -6.92
CA GLY A 78 -4.04 19.31 -7.77
C GLY A 78 -5.51 18.95 -7.72
N SER A 79 -6.20 19.30 -6.63
CA SER A 79 -7.63 19.58 -6.64
C SER A 79 -8.00 20.51 -5.49
#